data_AF-S8FG92-F1
#
_entry.id   AF-S8FG92-F1
#
_cell.length_a   1.000
_cell.length_b   1.000
_cell.length_c   1.000
_cell.angle_alpha   90.00
_cell.angle_beta   90.00
_cell.angle_gamma   90.00
#
_symmetry.space_group_name_H-M   'P 1'
#
loop_
_entity.id
_entity.type
_entity.pdbx_description
1 polymer ?
#
loop_
_entity_poly.entity_id
_entity_poly.type
_entity_poly.pdbx_seq_one_letter_code
_entity_poly.pdbx_strand_id
1 'polypeptide(L)'
;MDVADIIVLGATGFTGRMITDYLAHHPQRATFTFSVAGRSQGKLDALKKQYRLDDSVRLVRLDVTKQDELEEAVKSARVVISTVGPYIFWGEAVFSACIKYRRHYVDLCGETPWIREMVIKYDYVAAKAGVVLVPSCGFDSVPADLTVFLSNKTLKAAAGLDASLGDSLTVYRVNGGLSGGTMASALAIAENIPLEKIGEANADYAFCPARGKSGSKERLWYKVPLSEPTRYAMSWFMAAGNRAIVQRSWALNVVDAAAAKGSGQAGEEKARSLYGPEFTYDECAEQWPATGVLGWLGVASASLAFTIVSALVLFTPPFRWLLKRLAIPPGEGPSEEKMKNGFCEITNYSQSARTPGTPAVHVKTVLRGQGDPGYLLTSKMISECALALALERSALPWRAQEGGVLTPATAFGDVLVRRLEATGVFQFESGVVAPEAESRKQR
;
A
#
# COMPACT_ATOMS: atom_id res chain seq x y z
N MET A 1 18.17 17.10 22.57
CA MET A 1 16.90 17.44 21.91
C MET A 1 15.96 16.29 22.19
N ASP A 2 14.75 16.57 22.67
CA ASP A 2 13.76 15.50 22.86
C ASP A 2 13.41 14.88 21.50
N VAL A 3 13.44 13.56 21.44
CA VAL A 3 13.14 12.78 20.24
C VAL A 3 11.62 12.66 20.13
N ALA A 4 11.05 13.19 19.05
CA ALA A 4 9.62 13.06 18.78
C ALA A 4 9.26 11.61 18.42
N ASP A 5 8.01 11.21 18.60
CA ASP A 5 7.58 9.89 18.15
C ASP A 5 7.55 9.82 16.63
N ILE A 6 7.06 10.86 15.97
CA ILE A 6 6.88 10.93 14.51
C ILE A 6 7.47 12.22 13.93
N ILE A 7 8.09 12.14 12.75
CA ILE A 7 8.36 13.31 11.90
C ILE A 7 7.75 13.12 10.51
N VAL A 8 7.05 14.14 10.01
CA VAL A 8 6.46 14.16 8.66
C VAL A 8 7.37 14.93 7.71
N LEU A 9 8.10 14.23 6.83
CA LEU A 9 8.91 14.85 5.79
C LEU A 9 8.05 15.16 4.56
N GLY A 10 8.10 16.41 4.10
CA GLY A 10 7.24 16.86 2.99
C GLY A 10 5.87 17.35 3.46
N ALA A 11 5.75 17.78 4.72
CA ALA A 11 4.49 18.22 5.35
C ALA A 11 3.77 19.36 4.61
N THR A 12 4.49 20.15 3.81
CA THR A 12 3.90 21.24 3.02
C THR A 12 3.35 20.77 1.66
N GLY A 13 3.60 19.52 1.25
CA GLY A 13 3.06 18.90 0.03
C GLY A 13 1.61 18.47 0.18
N PHE A 14 0.94 18.09 -0.91
CA PHE A 14 -0.50 17.81 -0.91
C PHE A 14 -0.90 16.77 0.15
N THR A 15 -0.30 15.56 0.10
CA THR A 15 -0.58 14.51 1.09
C THR A 15 -0.01 14.83 2.48
N GLY A 16 1.18 15.44 2.54
CA GLY A 16 1.81 15.83 3.81
C GLY A 16 0.97 16.77 4.66
N ARG A 17 0.19 17.67 4.03
CA ARG A 17 -0.76 18.55 4.72
C ARG A 17 -1.89 17.77 5.38
N MET A 18 -2.46 16.79 4.67
CA MET A 18 -3.52 15.93 5.20
C MET A 18 -3.03 15.00 6.31
N ILE A 19 -1.80 14.47 6.21
CA ILE A 19 -1.17 13.70 7.29
C ILE A 19 -0.99 14.59 8.53
N THR A 20 -0.53 15.83 8.33
CA THR A 20 -0.35 16.79 9.42
C THR A 20 -1.68 17.10 10.11
N ASP A 21 -2.73 17.39 9.33
CA ASP A 21 -4.08 17.63 9.84
C ASP A 21 -4.62 16.43 10.63
N TYR A 22 -4.47 15.23 10.07
CA TYR A 22 -4.93 14.01 10.69
C TYR A 22 -4.23 13.73 12.03
N LEU A 23 -2.90 13.87 12.08
CA LEU A 23 -2.13 13.69 13.32
C LEU A 23 -2.46 14.76 14.37
N ALA A 24 -2.65 16.01 13.95
CA ALA A 24 -3.00 17.12 14.84
C ALA A 24 -4.36 16.93 15.52
N HIS A 25 -5.33 16.38 14.79
CA HIS A 25 -6.70 16.15 15.25
C HIS A 25 -6.99 14.69 15.60
N HIS A 26 -5.96 13.86 15.73
CA HIS A 26 -6.12 12.44 16.04
C HIS A 26 -6.73 12.26 17.44
N PRO A 27 -7.65 11.30 17.67
CA PRO A 27 -8.22 11.03 19.01
C PRO A 27 -7.16 10.73 20.08
N GLN A 28 -6.02 10.15 19.69
CA GLN A 28 -4.88 9.88 20.57
C GLN A 28 -3.82 11.00 20.57
N ARG A 29 -4.11 12.22 20.08
CA ARG A 29 -3.12 13.31 19.96
C ARG A 29 -2.31 13.57 21.23
N ALA A 30 -2.91 13.40 22.40
CA ALA A 30 -2.25 13.59 23.70
C ALA A 30 -1.23 12.50 24.06
N THR A 31 -1.21 11.36 23.37
CA THR A 31 -0.35 10.20 23.71
C THR A 31 0.90 10.10 22.85
N PHE A 32 1.13 11.03 21.92
CA PHE A 32 2.31 11.04 21.06
C PHE A 32 2.75 12.47 20.74
N THR A 33 4.02 12.58 20.36
CA THR A 33 4.62 13.81 19.86
C THR A 33 4.91 13.70 18.37
N PHE A 34 4.75 14.78 17.61
CA PHE A 34 5.18 14.79 16.23
C PHE A 34 5.77 16.12 15.79
N SER A 35 6.60 16.07 14.77
CA SER A 35 7.23 17.21 14.12
C SER A 35 6.88 17.23 12.63
N VAL A 36 6.90 18.41 12.01
CA VAL A 36 6.64 18.57 10.58
C VAL A 36 7.84 19.21 9.91
N ALA A 37 8.23 18.65 8.75
CA ALA A 37 9.42 19.09 8.03
C ALA A 37 9.13 19.48 6.58
N GLY A 38 9.76 20.55 6.13
CA GLY A 38 9.62 21.06 4.76
C GLY A 38 10.67 22.11 4.41
N ARG A 39 10.84 22.36 3.10
CA ARG A 39 11.89 23.26 2.58
C ARG A 39 11.67 24.74 2.90
N SER A 40 10.40 25.15 3.01
CA SER A 40 10.01 26.56 3.16
C SER A 40 9.44 26.82 4.54
N GLN A 41 10.16 27.61 5.34
CA GLN A 41 9.69 28.02 6.67
C GLN A 41 8.34 28.73 6.59
N GLY A 42 8.16 29.67 5.66
CA GLY A 42 6.88 30.37 5.49
C GLY A 42 5.71 29.43 5.19
N LYS A 43 5.91 28.34 4.42
CA LYS A 43 4.88 27.33 4.20
C LYS A 43 4.60 26.48 5.44
N LEU A 44 5.61 26.20 6.28
CA LEU A 44 5.43 25.53 7.56
C LEU A 44 4.68 26.42 8.55
N ASP A 45 4.96 27.71 8.58
CA ASP A 45 4.25 28.67 9.44
C ASP A 45 2.77 28.80 9.00
N ALA A 46 2.52 28.82 7.69
CA ALA A 46 1.17 28.78 7.14
C ALA A 46 0.45 27.48 7.49
N LEU A 47 1.13 26.34 7.41
CA LEU A 47 0.60 25.03 7.80
C LEU A 47 0.20 25.00 9.28
N LYS A 48 1.09 25.50 10.16
CA LYS A 48 0.84 25.62 11.60
C LYS A 48 -0.41 26.43 11.89
N LYS A 49 -0.58 27.58 11.21
CA LYS A 49 -1.77 28.42 11.35
C LYS A 49 -3.03 27.74 10.80
N GLN A 50 -2.93 27.12 9.63
CA GLN A 50 -4.05 26.47 8.95
C GLN A 50 -4.68 25.36 9.81
N TYR A 51 -3.85 24.49 10.39
CA TYR A 51 -4.30 23.35 11.19
C TYR A 51 -4.22 23.58 12.70
N ARG A 52 -3.99 24.83 13.12
CA ARG A 52 -3.93 25.24 14.54
C ARG A 52 -3.00 24.35 15.37
N LEU A 53 -1.83 24.02 14.82
CA LEU A 53 -0.86 23.17 15.51
C LEU A 53 -0.38 23.88 16.77
N ASP A 54 -0.40 23.18 17.89
CA ASP A 54 0.07 23.68 19.16
C ASP A 54 1.61 23.85 19.18
N ASP A 55 2.13 24.55 20.18
CA ASP A 55 3.55 24.88 20.26
C ASP A 55 4.47 23.68 20.52
N SER A 56 3.92 22.51 20.90
CA SER A 56 4.72 21.29 21.00
C SER A 56 5.08 20.70 19.63
N VAL A 57 4.35 21.06 18.57
CA VAL A 57 4.65 20.59 17.20
C VAL A 57 5.81 21.39 16.62
N ARG A 58 6.99 20.77 16.59
CA ARG A 58 8.20 21.40 16.04
C ARG A 58 8.10 21.54 14.52
N LEU A 59 8.43 22.73 14.03
CA LEU A 59 8.62 23.01 12.61
C LEU A 59 10.10 22.84 12.27
N VAL A 60 10.41 21.95 11.32
CA VAL A 60 11.78 21.63 10.91
C VAL A 60 11.99 22.09 9.47
N ARG A 61 12.83 23.10 9.26
CA ARG A 61 13.30 23.41 7.91
C ARG A 61 14.22 22.28 7.46
N LEU A 62 13.87 21.67 6.32
CA LEU A 62 14.60 20.53 5.77
C LEU A 62 14.64 20.60 4.25
N ASP A 63 15.85 20.59 3.70
CA ASP A 63 16.14 20.16 2.34
C ASP A 63 16.77 18.76 2.36
N VAL A 64 16.04 17.75 1.84
CA VAL A 64 16.50 16.36 1.81
C VAL A 64 17.75 16.14 0.95
N THR A 65 18.12 17.11 0.10
CA THR A 65 19.35 17.07 -0.69
C THR A 65 20.59 17.46 0.12
N LYS A 66 20.40 18.04 1.31
CA LYS A 66 21.47 18.39 2.24
C LYS A 66 21.57 17.36 3.34
N GLN A 67 22.66 16.61 3.32
CA GLN A 67 22.86 15.48 4.21
C GLN A 67 22.75 15.87 5.70
N ASP A 68 23.42 16.95 6.14
CA ASP A 68 23.37 17.35 7.56
C ASP A 68 21.95 17.71 8.02
N GLU A 69 21.17 18.42 7.19
CA GLU A 69 19.78 18.77 7.52
C GLU A 69 18.91 17.51 7.62
N LEU A 70 19.08 16.56 6.69
CA LEU A 70 18.36 15.29 6.68
C LEU A 70 18.70 14.43 7.90
N GLU A 71 19.98 14.29 8.21
CA GLU A 71 20.43 13.46 9.32
C GLU A 71 19.94 14.01 10.67
N GLU A 72 19.97 15.34 10.87
CA GLU A 72 19.42 15.96 12.07
C GLU A 72 17.90 15.79 12.17
N ALA A 73 17.17 15.92 11.06
CA ALA A 73 15.73 15.68 11.03
C ALA A 73 15.39 14.23 11.41
N VAL A 74 16.11 13.26 10.83
CA VAL A 74 15.89 11.83 11.12
C VAL A 74 16.26 11.50 12.58
N LYS A 75 17.39 11.99 13.10
CA LYS A 75 17.78 11.77 14.52
C LYS A 75 16.71 12.22 15.50
N SER A 76 15.97 13.28 15.15
CA SER A 76 14.98 13.93 16.00
C SER A 76 13.64 13.19 16.15
N ALA A 77 13.46 12.03 15.50
CA ALA A 77 12.24 11.25 15.61
C ALA A 77 12.49 9.73 15.71
N ARG A 78 11.51 8.98 16.25
CA ARG A 78 11.51 7.51 16.30
C ARG A 78 11.01 6.90 15.00
N VAL A 79 10.00 7.51 14.39
CA VAL A 79 9.38 7.09 13.12
C VAL A 79 9.39 8.26 12.12
N VAL A 80 9.80 7.98 10.90
CA VAL A 80 9.83 8.94 9.79
C VAL A 80 8.71 8.60 8.81
N ILE A 81 7.76 9.52 8.64
CA ILE A 81 6.80 9.49 7.54
C ILE A 81 7.41 10.28 6.38
N SER A 82 7.65 9.64 5.24
CA SER A 82 8.10 10.35 4.03
C SER A 82 6.96 10.53 3.05
N THR A 83 6.72 11.78 2.65
CA THR A 83 5.93 12.12 1.46
C THR A 83 6.75 12.92 0.45
N VAL A 84 8.07 12.72 0.45
CA VAL A 84 9.01 13.47 -0.40
C VAL A 84 9.26 12.70 -1.70
N GLY A 85 8.38 12.92 -2.68
CA GLY A 85 8.52 12.39 -4.04
C GLY A 85 9.14 13.38 -5.04
N PRO A 86 9.57 12.91 -6.23
CA PRO A 86 9.65 11.51 -6.66
C PRO A 86 10.69 10.70 -5.86
N TYR A 87 10.36 9.47 -5.49
CA TYR A 87 11.18 8.65 -4.57
C TYR A 87 12.46 8.14 -5.24
N ILE A 88 12.46 7.91 -6.55
CA ILE A 88 13.65 7.56 -7.33
C ILE A 88 14.80 8.55 -7.16
N PHE A 89 14.52 9.82 -6.82
CA PHE A 89 15.55 10.85 -6.62
C PHE A 89 15.87 11.05 -5.15
N TRP A 90 14.85 11.07 -4.28
CA TRP A 90 14.99 11.56 -2.90
C TRP A 90 14.81 10.48 -1.84
N GLY A 91 14.20 9.35 -2.20
CA GLY A 91 13.79 8.31 -1.26
C GLY A 91 14.97 7.61 -0.60
N GLU A 92 16.00 7.23 -1.35
CA GLU A 92 17.14 6.46 -0.82
C GLU A 92 17.91 7.20 0.28
N ALA A 93 18.05 8.53 0.16
CA ALA A 93 18.71 9.33 1.18
C ALA A 93 17.99 9.24 2.53
N VAL A 94 16.65 9.35 2.52
CA VAL A 94 15.84 9.21 3.74
C VAL A 94 15.90 7.77 4.27
N PHE A 95 15.80 6.79 3.37
CA PHE A 95 15.82 5.36 3.69
C PHE A 95 17.13 4.96 4.42
N SER A 96 18.26 5.33 3.85
CA SER A 96 19.60 5.05 4.40
C SER A 96 19.85 5.80 5.72
N ALA A 97 19.41 7.06 5.84
CA ALA A 97 19.51 7.83 7.08
C ALA A 97 18.70 7.17 8.21
N CYS A 98 17.51 6.64 7.92
CA CYS A 98 16.70 5.91 8.89
C CYS A 98 17.45 4.69 9.45
N ILE A 99 18.12 3.92 8.59
CA ILE A 99 18.92 2.76 9.02
C ILE A 99 20.11 3.22 9.87
N LYS A 100 20.86 4.23 9.41
CA LYS A 100 22.04 4.78 10.10
C LYS A 100 21.71 5.21 11.53
N TYR A 101 20.55 5.83 11.73
CA TYR A 101 20.12 6.36 13.04
C TYR A 101 19.11 5.47 13.77
N ARG A 102 18.89 4.25 13.28
CA ARG A 102 17.96 3.26 13.85
C ARG A 102 16.55 3.82 14.05
N ARG A 103 16.00 4.46 13.02
CA ARG A 103 14.65 5.05 12.99
C ARG A 103 13.77 4.27 12.05
N HIS A 104 12.51 4.08 12.44
CA HIS A 104 11.55 3.38 11.60
C HIS A 104 11.04 4.31 10.49
N TYR A 105 10.52 3.72 9.42
CA TYR A 105 10.13 4.47 8.22
C TYR A 105 8.84 3.93 7.63
N VAL A 106 7.98 4.85 7.20
CA VAL A 106 6.83 4.56 6.34
C VAL A 106 6.74 5.59 5.22
N ASP A 107 6.30 5.16 4.04
CA ASP A 107 6.03 6.04 2.91
C ASP A 107 4.74 5.67 2.16
N LEU A 108 4.44 6.42 1.10
CA LEU A 108 3.33 6.16 0.16
C LEU A 108 3.86 5.95 -1.27
N CYS A 109 5.03 5.33 -1.40
CA CYS A 109 5.68 5.15 -2.68
C CYS A 109 4.94 4.08 -3.52
N GLY A 110 4.55 4.46 -4.74
CA GLY A 110 4.06 3.55 -5.78
C GLY A 110 5.10 3.28 -6.89
N GLU A 111 6.35 3.69 -6.69
CA GLU A 111 7.42 3.60 -7.69
C GLU A 111 8.13 2.23 -7.59
N THR A 112 7.51 1.17 -8.14
CA THR A 112 7.99 -0.23 -8.02
C THR A 112 9.49 -0.43 -8.29
N PRO A 113 10.11 0.19 -9.33
CA PRO A 113 11.55 0.06 -9.56
C PRO A 113 12.40 0.55 -8.38
N TRP A 114 12.02 1.65 -7.75
CA TRP A 114 12.71 2.17 -6.57
C TRP A 114 12.52 1.24 -5.36
N ILE A 115 11.29 0.76 -5.12
CA ILE A 115 10.99 -0.18 -4.02
C ILE A 115 11.87 -1.43 -4.15
N ARG A 116 11.94 -1.99 -5.36
CA ARG A 116 12.80 -3.14 -5.66
C ARG A 116 14.26 -2.87 -5.30
N GLU A 117 14.81 -1.74 -5.75
CA GLU A 117 16.19 -1.38 -5.45
C GLU A 117 16.42 -1.21 -3.95
N MET A 118 15.49 -0.58 -3.22
CA MET A 118 15.60 -0.40 -1.76
C MET A 118 15.55 -1.73 -1.02
N VAL A 119 14.64 -2.62 -1.40
CA VAL A 119 14.56 -3.97 -0.83
C VAL A 119 15.89 -4.72 -1.01
N ILE A 120 16.40 -4.78 -2.24
CA ILE A 120 17.64 -5.52 -2.55
C ILE A 120 18.83 -4.96 -1.78
N LYS A 121 18.95 -3.63 -1.70
CA LYS A 121 20.07 -2.96 -1.03
C LYS A 121 19.99 -3.05 0.49
N TYR A 122 18.79 -2.88 1.05
CA TYR A 122 18.63 -2.49 2.46
C TYR A 122 17.91 -3.50 3.36
N ASP A 123 17.21 -4.51 2.82
CA ASP A 123 16.45 -5.46 3.65
C ASP A 123 17.30 -6.13 4.73
N TYR A 124 18.44 -6.69 4.33
CA TYR A 124 19.36 -7.35 5.26
C TYR A 124 19.94 -6.39 6.31
N VAL A 125 20.41 -5.21 5.89
CA VAL A 125 21.04 -4.25 6.83
C VAL A 125 20.02 -3.60 7.77
N ALA A 126 18.78 -3.38 7.31
CA ALA A 126 17.68 -2.90 8.14
C ALA A 126 17.30 -3.94 9.20
N ALA A 127 17.20 -5.22 8.84
CA ALA A 127 16.96 -6.31 9.79
C ALA A 127 18.11 -6.42 10.81
N LYS A 128 19.38 -6.33 10.38
CA LYS A 128 20.52 -6.31 11.32
C LYS A 128 20.52 -5.11 12.25
N ALA A 129 19.96 -3.98 11.82
CA ALA A 129 19.83 -2.77 12.64
C ALA A 129 18.58 -2.79 13.55
N GLY A 130 17.68 -3.78 13.42
CA GLY A 130 16.39 -3.80 14.12
C GLY A 130 15.42 -2.72 13.64
N VAL A 131 15.59 -2.25 12.40
CA VAL A 131 14.84 -1.12 11.83
C VAL A 131 13.76 -1.64 10.90
N VAL A 132 12.52 -1.25 11.18
CA VAL A 132 11.38 -1.47 10.27
C VAL A 132 11.27 -0.34 9.25
N LEU A 133 11.28 -0.70 7.98
CA LEU A 133 11.04 0.21 6.85
C LEU A 133 9.87 -0.36 6.04
N VAL A 134 8.79 0.39 5.87
CA VAL A 134 7.59 -0.11 5.17
C VAL A 134 7.20 0.85 4.04
N PRO A 135 7.60 0.55 2.79
CA PRO A 135 7.10 1.30 1.65
C PRO A 135 5.61 1.02 1.40
N SER A 136 4.96 1.90 0.64
CA SER A 136 3.59 1.70 0.12
C SER A 136 2.51 1.60 1.22
N CYS A 137 2.66 2.34 2.32
CA CYS A 137 1.70 2.45 3.42
C CYS A 137 0.47 3.34 3.12
N GLY A 138 0.12 3.51 1.85
CA GLY A 138 -1.04 4.25 1.40
C GLY A 138 -2.09 3.37 0.71
N PHE A 139 -2.98 4.01 -0.04
CA PHE A 139 -3.90 3.31 -0.94
C PHE A 139 -3.16 2.48 -1.99
N ASP A 140 -1.89 2.77 -2.25
CA ASP A 140 -1.03 1.97 -3.10
C ASP A 140 -1.16 0.50 -2.76
N SER A 141 -0.76 0.04 -1.58
CA SER A 141 -0.77 -1.41 -1.28
C SER A 141 -1.37 -1.82 0.06
N VAL A 142 -1.79 -0.90 0.95
CA VAL A 142 -2.48 -1.28 2.20
C VAL A 142 -3.75 -2.08 1.91
N PRO A 143 -4.66 -1.67 0.99
CA PRO A 143 -5.87 -2.45 0.70
C PRO A 143 -5.57 -3.81 0.08
N ALA A 144 -4.66 -3.86 -0.89
CA ALA A 144 -4.24 -5.10 -1.56
C ALA A 144 -3.74 -6.13 -0.54
N ASP A 145 -2.80 -5.70 0.30
CA ASP A 145 -2.05 -6.59 1.19
C ASP A 145 -2.88 -7.03 2.40
N LEU A 146 -3.65 -6.11 3.01
CA LEU A 146 -4.49 -6.46 4.16
C LEU A 146 -5.68 -7.33 3.79
N THR A 147 -6.28 -7.16 2.61
CA THR A 147 -7.42 -7.99 2.21
C THR A 147 -7.01 -9.44 1.97
N VAL A 148 -5.82 -9.70 1.42
CA VAL A 148 -5.26 -11.05 1.29
C VAL A 148 -4.86 -11.62 2.66
N PHE A 149 -4.24 -10.82 3.52
CA PHE A 149 -3.90 -11.22 4.88
C PHE A 149 -5.14 -11.71 5.65
N LEU A 150 -6.24 -10.95 5.61
CA LEU A 150 -7.50 -11.32 6.22
C LEU A 150 -8.14 -12.54 5.53
N SER A 151 -8.10 -12.63 4.20
CA SER A 151 -8.58 -13.80 3.47
C SER A 151 -7.87 -15.09 3.89
N ASN A 152 -6.54 -15.04 4.05
CA ASN A 152 -5.75 -16.17 4.55
C ASN A 152 -6.17 -16.56 5.98
N LYS A 153 -6.33 -15.57 6.87
CA LYS A 153 -6.75 -15.79 8.27
C LYS A 153 -8.13 -16.45 8.34
N THR A 154 -9.09 -15.96 7.55
CA THR A 154 -10.45 -16.53 7.45
C THR A 154 -10.44 -17.93 6.87
N LEU A 155 -9.64 -18.19 5.84
CA LEU A 155 -9.49 -19.53 5.27
C LEU A 155 -8.98 -20.52 6.32
N LYS A 156 -7.89 -20.17 7.01
CA LYS A 156 -7.31 -21.07 8.03
C LYS A 156 -8.22 -21.26 9.24
N ALA A 157 -8.99 -20.25 9.62
CA ALA A 157 -10.01 -20.39 10.66
C ALA A 157 -11.11 -21.38 10.26
N ALA A 158 -11.47 -21.45 8.97
CA ALA A 158 -12.51 -22.34 8.46
C ALA A 158 -12.03 -23.75 8.11
N ALA A 159 -10.81 -23.89 7.57
CA ALA A 159 -10.29 -25.12 6.98
C ALA A 159 -9.06 -25.71 7.68
N GLY A 160 -8.58 -25.07 8.75
CA GLY A 160 -7.41 -25.49 9.53
C GLY A 160 -6.11 -24.81 9.12
N LEU A 161 -5.07 -24.92 9.97
CA LEU A 161 -3.79 -24.22 9.78
C LEU A 161 -3.02 -24.67 8.53
N ASP A 162 -3.24 -25.91 8.09
CA ASP A 162 -2.60 -26.48 6.89
C ASP A 162 -3.27 -26.03 5.58
N ALA A 163 -4.43 -25.37 5.67
CA ALA A 163 -5.10 -24.80 4.51
C ALA A 163 -4.21 -23.74 3.84
N SER A 164 -4.10 -23.84 2.52
CA SER A 164 -3.34 -22.91 1.68
C SER A 164 -4.31 -22.15 0.77
N LEU A 165 -4.02 -20.89 0.51
CA LEU A 165 -4.64 -20.12 -0.56
C LEU A 165 -4.20 -20.68 -1.93
N GLY A 166 -5.14 -20.71 -2.87
CA GLY A 166 -4.92 -20.89 -4.30
C GLY A 166 -5.03 -19.54 -5.02
N ASP A 167 -5.94 -19.45 -5.98
CA ASP A 167 -6.15 -18.20 -6.73
C ASP A 167 -6.81 -17.12 -5.86
N SER A 168 -6.26 -15.91 -5.92
CA SER A 168 -6.78 -14.72 -5.26
C SER A 168 -6.89 -13.57 -6.25
N LEU A 169 -8.08 -12.98 -6.37
CA LEU A 169 -8.34 -11.81 -7.23
C LEU A 169 -8.93 -10.67 -6.39
N THR A 170 -8.27 -9.51 -6.41
CA THR A 170 -8.78 -8.29 -5.75
C THR A 170 -9.46 -7.38 -6.76
N VAL A 171 -10.71 -7.02 -6.49
CA VAL A 171 -11.55 -6.16 -7.33
C VAL A 171 -11.68 -4.79 -6.68
N TYR A 172 -11.26 -3.75 -7.42
CA TYR A 172 -11.28 -2.36 -6.99
C TYR A 172 -12.52 -1.63 -7.53
N ARG A 173 -13.31 -1.04 -6.64
CA ARG A 173 -14.35 -0.06 -6.97
C ARG A 173 -13.99 1.25 -6.28
N VAL A 174 -13.64 2.27 -7.05
CA VAL A 174 -13.04 3.49 -6.51
C VAL A 174 -13.69 4.72 -7.11
N ASN A 175 -13.90 5.73 -6.27
CA ASN A 175 -14.19 7.09 -6.70
C ASN A 175 -13.17 8.02 -6.04
N GLY A 176 -12.20 8.48 -6.84
CA GLY A 176 -11.10 9.31 -6.37
C GLY A 176 -10.53 10.20 -7.47
N GLY A 177 -9.48 10.94 -7.14
CA GLY A 177 -8.75 11.74 -8.12
C GLY A 177 -7.24 11.52 -8.08
N LEU A 178 -6.55 12.22 -8.99
CA LEU A 178 -5.09 12.26 -9.06
C LEU A 178 -4.58 13.64 -8.65
N SER A 179 -3.38 13.70 -8.10
CA SER A 179 -2.66 14.92 -7.73
C SER A 179 -1.49 15.16 -8.68
N GLY A 180 -0.98 16.39 -8.67
CA GLY A 180 0.25 16.74 -9.39
C GLY A 180 1.46 15.90 -8.95
N GLY A 181 1.50 15.45 -7.70
CA GLY A 181 2.56 14.57 -7.18
C GLY A 181 2.55 13.18 -7.82
N THR A 182 1.37 12.59 -7.98
CA THR A 182 1.21 11.28 -8.65
C THR A 182 1.58 11.38 -10.13
N MET A 183 1.16 12.44 -10.82
CA MET A 183 1.55 12.67 -12.22
C MET A 183 3.06 12.89 -12.37
N ALA A 184 3.68 13.67 -11.48
CA ALA A 184 5.12 13.89 -11.47
C ALA A 184 5.91 12.58 -11.27
N SER A 185 5.43 11.70 -10.40
CA SER A 185 6.05 10.40 -10.14
C SER A 185 5.97 9.49 -11.38
N ALA A 186 4.80 9.42 -12.03
CA ALA A 186 4.62 8.65 -13.27
C ALA A 186 5.52 9.17 -14.42
N LEU A 187 5.63 10.49 -14.58
CA LEU A 187 6.52 11.11 -15.56
C LEU A 187 8.00 10.85 -15.23
N ALA A 188 8.37 10.92 -13.95
CA ALA A 188 9.74 10.66 -13.50
C ALA A 188 10.18 9.23 -13.84
N ILE A 189 9.31 8.24 -13.63
CA ILE A 189 9.55 6.85 -14.05
C ILE A 189 9.73 6.77 -15.57
N ALA A 190 8.80 7.35 -16.35
CA ALA A 190 8.81 7.27 -17.81
C ALA A 190 10.03 7.95 -18.46
N GLU A 191 10.62 8.94 -17.80
CA GLU A 191 11.77 9.70 -18.32
C GLU A 191 13.12 9.17 -17.87
N ASN A 192 13.20 8.58 -16.67
CA ASN A 192 14.49 8.29 -16.03
C ASN A 192 14.77 6.79 -15.84
N ILE A 193 13.76 5.93 -15.96
CA ILE A 193 13.93 4.49 -15.75
C ILE A 193 13.86 3.75 -17.09
N PRO A 194 14.89 2.99 -17.47
CA PRO A 194 14.84 2.13 -18.65
C PRO A 194 13.67 1.14 -18.60
N LEU A 195 13.03 0.89 -19.75
CA LEU A 195 11.86 0.01 -19.86
C LEU A 195 12.13 -1.41 -19.36
N GLU A 196 13.35 -1.91 -19.58
CA GLU A 196 13.79 -3.21 -19.05
C GLU A 196 13.70 -3.24 -17.53
N LYS A 197 14.20 -2.20 -16.85
CA LYS A 197 14.10 -2.08 -15.37
C LYS A 197 12.64 -1.95 -14.90
N ILE A 198 11.78 -1.28 -15.65
CA ILE A 198 10.34 -1.22 -15.34
C ILE A 198 9.72 -2.61 -15.44
N GLY A 199 10.05 -3.36 -16.50
CA GLY A 199 9.61 -4.74 -16.69
C GLY A 199 10.12 -5.68 -15.59
N GLU A 200 11.40 -5.60 -15.25
CA GLU A 200 12.00 -6.37 -14.16
C GLU A 200 11.35 -6.09 -12.82
N ALA A 201 11.07 -4.81 -12.50
CA ALA A 201 10.49 -4.43 -11.22
C ALA A 201 9.04 -4.90 -11.07
N ASN A 202 8.30 -4.97 -12.17
CA ASN A 202 6.89 -5.38 -12.23
C ASN A 202 6.70 -6.88 -12.49
N ALA A 203 7.79 -7.64 -12.66
CA ALA A 203 7.75 -9.08 -12.79
C ALA A 203 7.32 -9.75 -11.49
N ASP A 204 6.72 -10.94 -11.59
CA ASP A 204 6.35 -11.71 -10.42
C ASP A 204 7.58 -12.02 -9.56
N TYR A 205 7.44 -11.80 -8.25
CA TYR A 205 8.47 -12.02 -7.23
C TYR A 205 9.76 -11.21 -7.45
N ALA A 206 9.70 -10.08 -8.18
CA ALA A 206 10.85 -9.27 -8.59
C ALA A 206 11.81 -8.83 -7.46
N PHE A 207 11.27 -8.63 -6.26
CA PHE A 207 12.01 -8.23 -5.06
C PHE A 207 11.67 -9.11 -3.85
N CYS A 208 11.38 -10.38 -4.11
CA CYS A 208 11.05 -11.35 -3.08
C CYS A 208 12.26 -12.24 -2.74
N PRO A 209 12.48 -12.58 -1.46
CA PRO A 209 13.55 -13.51 -1.06
C PRO A 209 13.25 -14.98 -1.41
N ALA A 210 12.01 -15.27 -1.81
CA ALA A 210 11.56 -16.58 -2.29
C ALA A 210 10.65 -16.40 -3.51
N ARG A 211 10.56 -17.44 -4.35
CA ARG A 211 9.67 -17.47 -5.52
C ARG A 211 8.53 -18.45 -5.29
N GLY A 212 7.31 -18.01 -5.57
CA GLY A 212 6.11 -18.84 -5.53
C GLY A 212 5.57 -19.10 -6.93
N LYS A 213 4.30 -19.50 -7.00
CA LYS A 213 3.59 -19.69 -8.26
C LYS A 213 3.28 -18.33 -8.89
N SER A 214 3.60 -18.18 -10.17
CA SER A 214 3.24 -16.99 -10.95
C SER A 214 1.77 -17.00 -11.33
N GLY A 215 1.16 -15.81 -11.29
CA GLY A 215 -0.21 -15.60 -11.75
C GLY A 215 -0.31 -15.61 -13.27
N SER A 216 -1.51 -15.43 -13.81
CA SER A 216 -1.68 -15.18 -15.23
C SER A 216 -1.13 -13.80 -15.61
N LYS A 217 -0.60 -13.67 -16.84
CA LYS A 217 -0.21 -12.38 -17.42
C LYS A 217 -1.38 -11.39 -17.47
N GLU A 218 -1.06 -10.10 -17.53
CA GLU A 218 -2.05 -9.02 -17.61
C GLU A 218 -3.13 -9.31 -18.65
N ARG A 219 -4.39 -9.11 -18.24
CA ARG A 219 -5.56 -9.37 -19.08
C ARG A 219 -6.25 -8.06 -19.42
N LEU A 220 -6.82 -8.01 -20.62
CA LEU A 220 -7.67 -6.88 -21.02
C LEU A 220 -9.00 -6.85 -20.26
N TRP A 221 -9.40 -7.96 -19.64
CA TRP A 221 -10.64 -8.05 -18.88
C TRP A 221 -10.60 -9.20 -17.89
N TYR A 222 -11.47 -9.11 -16.90
CA TYR A 222 -11.65 -10.07 -15.82
C TYR A 222 -13.13 -10.37 -15.64
N LYS A 223 -13.45 -11.61 -15.25
CA LYS A 223 -14.78 -11.95 -14.73
C LYS A 223 -14.79 -11.69 -13.23
N VAL A 224 -15.71 -10.87 -12.74
CA VAL A 224 -15.86 -10.62 -11.30
C VAL A 224 -16.37 -11.92 -10.64
N PRO A 225 -15.63 -12.52 -9.70
CA PRO A 225 -16.07 -13.74 -9.04
C PRO A 225 -17.39 -13.54 -8.29
N LEU A 226 -18.20 -14.60 -8.22
CA LEU A 226 -19.46 -14.63 -7.47
C LEU A 226 -20.43 -13.49 -7.84
N SER A 227 -20.42 -13.05 -9.11
CA SER A 227 -21.33 -12.01 -9.61
C SER A 227 -22.48 -12.60 -10.43
N GLU A 228 -23.71 -12.23 -10.05
CA GLU A 228 -24.95 -12.55 -10.78
C GLU A 228 -25.78 -11.26 -11.02
N PRO A 229 -26.11 -10.91 -12.28
CA PRO A 229 -25.56 -11.49 -13.52
C PRO A 229 -24.03 -11.36 -13.59
N THR A 230 -23.38 -12.15 -14.45
CA THR A 230 -21.91 -12.09 -14.62
C THR A 230 -21.48 -10.66 -14.95
N ARG A 231 -20.60 -10.11 -14.12
CA ARG A 231 -19.99 -8.79 -14.31
C ARG A 231 -18.54 -8.92 -14.78
N TYR A 232 -18.09 -7.91 -15.51
CA TYR A 232 -16.74 -7.82 -16.05
C TYR A 232 -16.00 -6.61 -15.47
N ALA A 233 -14.70 -6.78 -15.29
CA ALA A 233 -13.80 -5.74 -14.79
C ALA A 233 -12.65 -5.50 -15.77
N MET A 234 -12.13 -4.28 -15.77
CA MET A 234 -10.98 -3.86 -16.59
C MET A 234 -9.66 -4.07 -15.85
N SER A 235 -8.54 -3.94 -16.55
CA SER A 235 -7.22 -3.95 -15.90
C SER A 235 -7.08 -2.81 -14.90
N TRP A 236 -6.37 -3.08 -13.80
CA TRP A 236 -6.08 -2.08 -12.79
C TRP A 236 -4.65 -1.58 -12.92
N PHE A 237 -4.46 -0.25 -12.94
CA PHE A 237 -3.16 0.34 -13.26
C PHE A 237 -2.09 0.11 -12.18
N MET A 238 -2.48 -0.15 -10.93
CA MET A 238 -1.53 -0.44 -9.84
C MET A 238 -1.30 -1.95 -9.64
N ALA A 239 -1.96 -2.80 -10.43
CA ALA A 239 -1.95 -4.25 -10.25
C ALA A 239 -0.53 -4.82 -10.16
N ALA A 240 0.38 -4.37 -11.02
CA ALA A 240 1.75 -4.87 -11.04
C ALA A 240 2.55 -4.52 -9.77
N GLY A 241 2.46 -3.27 -9.30
CA GLY A 241 3.13 -2.83 -8.07
C GLY A 241 2.57 -3.52 -6.84
N ASN A 242 1.24 -3.58 -6.74
CA ASN A 242 0.55 -4.20 -5.61
C ASN A 242 0.80 -5.71 -5.55
N ARG A 243 0.77 -6.38 -6.70
CA ARG A 243 1.10 -7.80 -6.81
C ARG A 243 2.50 -8.08 -6.27
N ALA A 244 3.47 -7.22 -6.58
CA ALA A 244 4.84 -7.41 -6.08
C ALA A 244 4.94 -7.22 -4.55
N ILE A 245 4.15 -6.32 -3.94
CA ILE A 245 4.05 -6.18 -2.48
C ILE A 245 3.37 -7.40 -1.85
N VAL A 246 2.23 -7.86 -2.38
CA VAL A 246 1.52 -9.04 -1.85
C VAL A 246 2.37 -10.31 -1.97
N GLN A 247 3.06 -10.48 -3.10
CA GLN A 247 4.03 -11.57 -3.29
C GLN A 247 5.22 -11.46 -2.33
N ARG A 248 5.63 -10.24 -1.96
CA ARG A 248 6.64 -10.04 -0.91
C ARG A 248 6.11 -10.49 0.44
N SER A 249 4.86 -10.17 0.80
CA SER A 249 4.24 -10.68 2.04
C SER A 249 4.26 -12.21 2.08
N TRP A 250 3.90 -12.86 0.97
CA TRP A 250 4.02 -14.31 0.81
C TRP A 250 5.44 -14.81 1.03
N ALA A 251 6.42 -14.21 0.34
CA ALA A 251 7.80 -14.67 0.35
C ALA A 251 8.48 -14.49 1.71
N LEU A 252 8.16 -13.38 2.39
CA LEU A 252 8.59 -13.14 3.76
C LEU A 252 8.04 -14.24 4.68
N ASN A 253 6.74 -14.53 4.64
CA ASN A 253 6.16 -15.59 5.48
C ASN A 253 6.78 -16.98 5.22
N VAL A 254 7.13 -17.29 3.98
CA VAL A 254 7.80 -18.55 3.60
C VAL A 254 9.21 -18.66 4.19
N VAL A 255 10.03 -17.61 4.04
CA VAL A 255 11.40 -17.61 4.59
C VAL A 255 11.39 -17.76 6.11
N ASP A 256 10.39 -17.20 6.77
CA ASP A 256 10.27 -17.27 8.22
C ASP A 256 9.88 -18.64 8.75
N ALA A 257 8.98 -19.30 8.03
CA ALA A 257 8.62 -20.67 8.34
C ALA A 257 9.83 -21.59 8.16
N ALA A 258 10.65 -21.36 7.13
CA ALA A 258 11.89 -22.12 6.92
C ALA A 258 12.95 -21.86 8.00
N ALA A 259 13.02 -20.63 8.54
CA ALA A 259 13.98 -20.26 9.58
C ALA A 259 13.55 -20.71 11.00
N ALA A 260 12.29 -21.09 11.21
CA ALA A 260 11.76 -21.44 12.52
C ALA A 260 12.27 -22.81 13.00
N LYS A 261 13.13 -22.80 14.03
CA LYS A 261 13.45 -23.99 14.84
C LYS A 261 12.57 -23.98 16.10
N GLY A 262 11.49 -24.76 16.14
CA GLY A 262 10.76 -25.06 17.38
C GLY A 262 9.24 -25.07 17.27
N SER A 263 8.61 -25.99 18.02
CA SER A 263 7.17 -26.10 18.25
C SER A 263 6.75 -25.23 19.44
N GLY A 264 6.06 -24.12 19.21
CA GLY A 264 5.56 -23.22 20.24
C GLY A 264 4.64 -22.14 19.65
N GLN A 265 4.19 -21.18 20.47
CA GLN A 265 3.25 -20.12 20.06
C GLN A 265 3.74 -19.32 18.83
N ALA A 266 5.06 -19.08 18.73
CA ALA A 266 5.68 -18.46 17.57
C ALA A 266 5.64 -19.34 16.31
N GLY A 267 5.68 -20.67 16.46
CA GLY A 267 5.52 -21.60 15.34
C GLY A 267 4.09 -21.61 14.80
N GLU A 268 3.10 -21.52 15.68
CA GLU A 268 1.69 -21.45 15.29
C GLU A 268 1.34 -20.11 14.61
N GLU A 269 1.86 -18.99 15.12
CA GLU A 269 1.71 -17.68 14.47
C GLU A 269 2.33 -17.68 13.06
N LYS A 270 3.50 -18.30 12.88
CA LYS A 270 4.14 -18.48 11.57
C LYS A 270 3.33 -19.39 10.64
N ALA A 271 2.80 -20.51 11.14
CA ALA A 271 1.91 -21.37 10.35
C ALA A 271 0.65 -20.63 9.91
N ARG A 272 0.10 -19.76 10.76
CA ARG A 272 -1.05 -18.90 10.43
C ARG A 272 -0.74 -17.89 9.33
N SER A 273 0.49 -17.37 9.24
CA SER A 273 0.85 -16.37 8.22
C SER A 273 1.11 -16.98 6.83
N LEU A 274 1.37 -18.29 6.73
CA LEU A 274 1.66 -18.96 5.46
C LEU A 274 0.45 -19.00 4.52
N TYR A 275 0.56 -18.32 3.39
CA TYR A 275 -0.46 -18.36 2.32
C TYR A 275 -0.42 -19.68 1.54
N GLY A 276 0.75 -20.33 1.44
CA GLY A 276 0.91 -21.64 0.80
C GLY A 276 1.43 -21.59 -0.65
N PRO A 277 1.95 -22.71 -1.17
CA PRO A 277 2.74 -22.73 -2.40
C PRO A 277 1.93 -22.52 -3.69
N GLU A 278 0.62 -22.82 -3.66
CA GLU A 278 -0.28 -22.68 -4.81
C GLU A 278 -0.88 -21.27 -4.94
N PHE A 279 -0.52 -20.36 -4.03
CA PHE A 279 -1.03 -19.00 -4.01
C PHE A 279 -0.70 -18.25 -5.30
N THR A 280 -1.72 -17.66 -5.92
CA THR A 280 -1.57 -16.70 -7.01
C THR A 280 -2.37 -15.43 -6.70
N TYR A 281 -1.91 -14.29 -7.19
CA TYR A 281 -2.54 -12.99 -6.92
C TYR A 281 -2.67 -12.16 -8.19
N ASP A 282 -3.84 -11.55 -8.40
CA ASP A 282 -4.06 -10.55 -9.44
C ASP A 282 -5.08 -9.47 -8.99
N GLU A 283 -5.15 -8.37 -9.74
CA GLU A 283 -6.06 -7.25 -9.45
C GLU A 283 -6.78 -6.74 -10.69
N CYS A 284 -8.03 -6.31 -10.50
CA CYS A 284 -8.83 -5.69 -11.56
C CYS A 284 -9.72 -4.56 -11.01
N ALA A 285 -10.24 -3.71 -11.89
CA ALA A 285 -11.09 -2.60 -11.52
C ALA A 285 -12.51 -2.74 -12.09
N GLU A 286 -13.51 -2.61 -11.24
CA GLU A 286 -14.93 -2.58 -11.59
C GLU A 286 -15.44 -1.14 -11.48
N GLN A 287 -15.21 -0.33 -12.52
CA GLN A 287 -15.60 1.08 -12.55
C GLN A 287 -17.10 1.29 -12.83
N TRP A 288 -17.74 0.33 -13.49
CA TRP A 288 -19.18 0.30 -13.74
C TRP A 288 -19.66 -1.16 -13.77
N PRO A 289 -20.96 -1.44 -13.50
CA PRO A 289 -21.51 -2.80 -13.50
C PRO A 289 -21.65 -3.35 -14.93
N ALA A 290 -20.53 -3.67 -15.57
CA ALA A 290 -20.45 -4.13 -16.94
C ALA A 290 -20.97 -5.57 -17.06
N THR A 291 -22.09 -5.78 -17.74
CA THR A 291 -22.73 -7.10 -17.90
C THR A 291 -22.91 -7.46 -19.38
N GLY A 292 -22.99 -8.77 -19.66
CA GLY A 292 -23.19 -9.29 -21.02
C GLY A 292 -22.06 -8.94 -22.00
N VAL A 293 -22.29 -9.21 -23.29
CA VAL A 293 -21.28 -9.04 -24.34
C VAL A 293 -20.86 -7.58 -24.55
N LEU A 294 -21.80 -6.62 -24.43
CA LEU A 294 -21.50 -5.20 -24.57
C LEU A 294 -20.68 -4.67 -23.40
N GLY A 295 -20.99 -5.10 -22.17
CA GLY A 295 -20.20 -4.76 -20.99
C GLY A 295 -18.78 -5.32 -21.09
N TRP A 296 -18.64 -6.58 -21.51
CA TRP A 296 -17.35 -7.21 -21.75
C TRP A 296 -16.51 -6.45 -22.80
N LEU A 297 -17.10 -6.11 -23.95
CA LEU A 297 -16.43 -5.31 -24.98
C LEU A 297 -16.00 -3.94 -24.42
N GLY A 298 -16.88 -3.27 -23.67
CA GLY A 298 -16.59 -1.98 -23.05
C GLY A 298 -15.38 -2.02 -22.11
N VAL A 299 -15.29 -3.00 -21.22
CA VAL A 299 -14.13 -3.11 -20.31
C VAL A 299 -12.85 -3.48 -21.06
N ALA A 300 -12.92 -4.35 -22.07
CA ALA A 300 -11.77 -4.72 -22.88
C ALA A 300 -11.22 -3.54 -23.69
N SER A 301 -12.11 -2.74 -24.29
CA SER A 301 -11.75 -1.50 -24.98
C SER A 301 -11.15 -0.46 -24.04
N ALA A 302 -11.70 -0.29 -22.83
CA ALA A 302 -11.15 0.63 -21.83
C ALA A 302 -9.74 0.22 -21.39
N SER A 303 -9.50 -1.06 -21.12
CA SER A 303 -8.16 -1.59 -20.80
C SER A 303 -7.18 -1.36 -21.95
N LEU A 304 -7.60 -1.63 -23.20
CA LEU A 304 -6.74 -1.42 -24.37
C LEU A 304 -6.40 0.06 -24.55
N ALA A 305 -7.38 0.96 -24.40
CA ALA A 305 -7.15 2.40 -24.46
C ALA A 305 -6.16 2.86 -23.38
N PHE A 306 -6.29 2.35 -22.15
CA PHE A 306 -5.35 2.63 -21.07
C PHE A 306 -3.93 2.15 -21.40
N THR A 307 -3.76 0.94 -21.94
CA THR A 307 -2.46 0.41 -22.39
C THR A 307 -1.85 1.30 -23.48
N ILE A 308 -2.64 1.73 -24.47
CA ILE A 308 -2.17 2.62 -25.55
C ILE A 308 -1.73 3.97 -24.98
N VAL A 309 -2.52 4.59 -24.11
CA VAL A 309 -2.15 5.87 -23.48
C VAL A 309 -0.86 5.72 -22.67
N SER A 310 -0.74 4.66 -21.87
CA SER A 310 0.47 4.38 -21.09
C SER A 310 1.69 4.18 -21.98
N ALA A 311 1.54 3.47 -23.11
CA ALA A 311 2.60 3.33 -24.11
C ALA A 311 2.98 4.69 -24.73
N LEU A 312 2.03 5.56 -25.07
CA LEU A 312 2.35 6.91 -25.58
C LEU A 312 3.13 7.72 -24.55
N VAL A 313 2.81 7.62 -23.26
CA VAL A 313 3.61 8.24 -22.19
C VAL A 313 5.02 7.66 -22.16
N LEU A 314 5.17 6.34 -22.24
CA LEU A 314 6.46 5.67 -22.14
C LEU A 314 7.35 5.86 -23.37
N PHE A 315 6.79 5.91 -24.59
CA PHE A 315 7.56 5.85 -25.83
C PHE A 315 7.60 7.16 -26.62
N THR A 316 6.74 8.15 -26.32
CA THR A 316 6.57 9.33 -27.18
C THR A 316 6.87 10.64 -26.43
N PRO A 317 8.11 11.18 -26.52
CA PRO A 317 8.48 12.42 -25.85
C PRO A 317 7.57 13.64 -26.12
N PRO A 318 7.07 13.89 -27.36
CA PRO A 318 6.10 14.95 -27.61
C PRO A 318 4.80 14.82 -26.80
N PHE A 319 4.35 13.58 -26.58
CA PHE A 319 3.16 13.30 -25.78
C PHE A 319 3.41 13.60 -24.29
N ARG A 320 4.60 13.26 -23.77
CA ARG A 320 5.02 13.64 -22.40
C ARG A 320 5.06 15.16 -22.22
N TRP A 321 5.60 15.89 -23.20
CA TRP A 321 5.62 17.35 -23.19
C TRP A 321 4.21 17.94 -23.12
N LEU A 322 3.28 17.41 -23.91
CA LEU A 322 1.89 17.84 -23.89
C LEU A 322 1.23 17.55 -22.54
N LEU A 323 1.42 16.35 -21.99
CA LEU A 323 0.90 15.98 -20.67
C LEU A 323 1.44 16.89 -19.57
N LYS A 324 2.74 17.22 -19.59
CA LYS A 324 3.35 18.17 -18.64
C LYS A 324 2.68 19.54 -18.69
N ARG A 325 2.30 20.01 -19.89
CA ARG A 325 1.61 21.30 -20.05
C ARG A 325 0.17 21.28 -19.53
N LEU A 326 -0.49 20.12 -19.56
CA LEU A 326 -1.87 19.92 -19.08
C LEU A 326 -1.93 19.36 -17.65
N ALA A 327 -0.79 19.10 -17.01
CA ALA A 327 -0.71 18.44 -15.72
C ALA A 327 -1.17 19.34 -14.58
N ILE A 328 -1.70 18.69 -13.53
CA ILE A 328 -2.01 19.35 -12.26
C ILE A 328 -0.70 19.84 -11.63
N PRO A 329 -0.61 21.12 -11.20
CA PRO A 329 0.59 21.65 -10.58
C PRO A 329 1.06 20.84 -9.34
N PRO A 330 2.37 20.71 -9.11
CA PRO A 330 2.88 20.05 -7.91
C PRO A 330 2.36 20.70 -6.63
N GLY A 331 1.77 19.89 -5.74
CA GLY A 331 1.19 20.36 -4.47
C GLY A 331 -0.31 20.64 -4.51
N GLU A 332 -0.93 20.54 -5.69
CA GLU A 332 -2.37 20.53 -5.92
C GLU A 332 -2.90 19.11 -6.17
N GLY A 333 -4.21 18.93 -5.99
CA GLY A 333 -4.90 17.67 -6.17
C GLY A 333 -6.42 17.86 -6.20
N PRO A 334 -7.20 16.80 -5.99
CA PRO A 334 -8.65 16.86 -6.06
C PRO A 334 -9.24 17.90 -5.08
N SER A 335 -10.37 18.51 -5.44
CA SER A 335 -11.05 19.45 -4.55
C SER A 335 -11.49 18.77 -3.25
N GLU A 336 -11.62 19.54 -2.18
CA GLU A 336 -12.06 19.01 -0.87
C GLU A 336 -13.42 18.32 -0.96
N GLU A 337 -14.36 18.88 -1.73
CA GLU A 337 -15.67 18.28 -1.99
C GLU A 337 -15.54 16.93 -2.71
N LYS A 338 -14.73 16.86 -3.77
CA LYS A 338 -14.46 15.59 -4.48
C LYS A 338 -13.81 14.58 -3.55
N MET A 339 -12.92 15.01 -2.65
CA MET A 339 -12.29 14.13 -1.68
C MET A 339 -13.28 13.59 -0.64
N LYS A 340 -14.21 14.41 -0.14
CA LYS A 340 -15.23 13.98 0.83
C LYS A 340 -16.25 13.02 0.22
N ASN A 341 -16.63 13.25 -1.04
CA ASN A 341 -17.59 12.42 -1.77
C ASN A 341 -16.96 11.16 -2.41
N GLY A 342 -15.64 11.00 -2.30
CA GLY A 342 -14.93 9.82 -2.76
C GLY A 342 -15.26 8.58 -1.92
N PHE A 343 -14.90 7.41 -2.44
CA PHE A 343 -14.99 6.15 -1.70
C PHE A 343 -14.05 5.10 -2.30
N CYS A 344 -13.79 4.04 -1.54
CA CYS A 344 -13.28 2.79 -2.08
C CYS A 344 -14.03 1.59 -1.51
N GLU A 345 -14.27 0.59 -2.36
CA GLU A 345 -14.67 -0.76 -1.97
C GLU A 345 -13.71 -1.73 -2.66
N ILE A 346 -12.89 -2.41 -1.87
CA ILE A 346 -11.86 -3.34 -2.32
C ILE A 346 -12.29 -4.72 -1.88
N THR A 347 -12.64 -5.57 -2.85
CA THR A 347 -13.11 -6.93 -2.56
C THR A 347 -12.08 -7.96 -3.04
N ASN A 348 -11.48 -8.68 -2.10
CA ASN A 348 -10.66 -9.84 -2.40
C ASN A 348 -11.52 -11.11 -2.43
N TYR A 349 -11.42 -11.85 -3.52
CA TYR A 349 -11.97 -13.18 -3.67
C TYR A 349 -10.83 -14.18 -3.71
N SER A 350 -10.74 -15.00 -2.67
CA SER A 350 -9.74 -16.05 -2.53
C SER A 350 -10.43 -17.42 -2.51
N GLN A 351 -9.71 -18.45 -2.97
CA GLN A 351 -10.14 -19.84 -2.79
C GLN A 351 -9.02 -20.66 -2.17
N SER A 352 -9.35 -21.74 -1.49
CA SER A 352 -8.36 -22.72 -1.03
C SER A 352 -7.66 -23.38 -2.21
N ALA A 353 -6.39 -23.75 -2.02
CA ALA A 353 -5.65 -24.56 -2.96
C ALA A 353 -6.41 -25.87 -3.24
N ARG A 354 -6.35 -26.34 -4.50
CA ARG A 354 -7.07 -27.55 -4.91
C ARG A 354 -6.49 -28.76 -4.19
N THR A 355 -7.33 -29.43 -3.42
CA THR A 355 -7.00 -30.72 -2.80
C THR A 355 -7.95 -31.77 -3.37
N PRO A 356 -7.45 -32.85 -4.01
CA PRO A 356 -8.29 -33.90 -4.58
C PRO A 356 -9.31 -34.43 -3.55
N GLY A 357 -10.57 -34.53 -3.94
CA GLY A 357 -11.65 -35.03 -3.08
C GLY A 357 -12.17 -34.05 -2.02
N THR A 358 -11.60 -32.84 -1.91
CA THR A 358 -12.07 -31.81 -0.97
C THR A 358 -12.66 -30.61 -1.73
N PRO A 359 -13.89 -30.19 -1.44
CA PRO A 359 -14.46 -28.96 -2.02
C PRO A 359 -13.61 -27.74 -1.70
N ALA A 360 -13.49 -26.81 -2.65
CA ALA A 360 -12.76 -25.56 -2.41
C ALA A 360 -13.54 -24.68 -1.42
N VAL A 361 -12.82 -24.11 -0.46
CA VAL A 361 -13.35 -23.08 0.44
C VAL A 361 -13.14 -21.72 -0.22
N HIS A 362 -14.22 -20.97 -0.45
CA HIS A 362 -14.15 -19.63 -1.00
C HIS A 362 -14.25 -18.61 0.11
N VAL A 363 -13.38 -17.61 0.08
CA VAL A 363 -13.34 -16.50 1.04
C VAL A 363 -13.55 -15.20 0.30
N LYS A 364 -14.46 -14.38 0.82
CA LYS A 364 -14.68 -13.02 0.37
C LYS A 364 -14.27 -12.08 1.50
N THR A 365 -13.31 -11.21 1.21
CA THR A 365 -12.88 -10.14 2.11
C THR A 365 -13.17 -8.79 1.46
N VAL A 366 -13.84 -7.90 2.17
CA VAL A 366 -14.20 -6.56 1.70
C VAL A 366 -13.59 -5.52 2.63
N LEU A 367 -12.86 -4.57 2.06
CA LEU A 367 -12.47 -3.32 2.70
C LEU A 367 -13.32 -2.20 2.09
N ARG A 368 -14.02 -1.43 2.93
CA ARG A 368 -14.70 -0.20 2.52
C ARG A 368 -14.07 1.02 3.18
N GLY A 369 -13.98 2.11 2.43
CA GLY A 369 -13.46 3.39 2.89
C GLY A 369 -14.33 4.54 2.41
N GLN A 370 -14.75 5.42 3.33
CA GLN A 370 -15.47 6.65 2.99
C GLN A 370 -14.50 7.83 2.85
N GLY A 371 -14.41 8.39 1.65
CA GLY A 371 -13.46 9.43 1.27
C GLY A 371 -12.59 9.02 0.10
N ASP A 372 -11.91 10.00 -0.50
CA ASP A 372 -11.01 9.75 -1.63
C ASP A 372 -9.89 8.78 -1.23
N PRO A 373 -9.71 7.69 -1.99
CA PRO A 373 -8.72 6.67 -1.69
C PRO A 373 -7.30 7.21 -1.76
N GLY A 374 -6.99 7.96 -2.83
CA GLY A 374 -5.63 8.37 -3.16
C GLY A 374 -4.96 9.26 -2.11
N TYR A 375 -5.72 10.08 -1.40
CA TYR A 375 -5.18 11.11 -0.52
C TYR A 375 -5.82 11.15 0.86
N LEU A 376 -7.14 11.30 0.96
CA LEU A 376 -7.79 11.43 2.26
C LEU A 376 -7.64 10.13 3.05
N LEU A 377 -7.97 9.00 2.44
CA LEU A 377 -7.80 7.69 3.07
C LEU A 377 -6.32 7.29 3.18
N THR A 378 -5.50 7.56 2.14
CA THR A 378 -4.04 7.37 2.21
C THR A 378 -3.41 8.09 3.41
N SER A 379 -3.80 9.34 3.69
CA SER A 379 -3.22 10.11 4.80
C SER A 379 -3.54 9.48 6.16
N LYS A 380 -4.72 8.87 6.31
CA LYS A 380 -5.08 8.06 7.48
C LYS A 380 -4.26 6.76 7.53
N MET A 381 -4.18 6.02 6.41
CA MET A 381 -3.45 4.75 6.33
C MET A 381 -1.99 4.89 6.78
N ILE A 382 -1.25 5.82 6.17
CA ILE A 382 0.17 6.01 6.49
C ILE A 382 0.39 6.53 7.91
N SER A 383 -0.52 7.37 8.41
CA SER A 383 -0.46 7.87 9.79
C SER A 383 -0.71 6.76 10.80
N GLU A 384 -1.69 5.88 10.55
CA GLU A 384 -1.95 4.73 11.41
C GLU A 384 -0.80 3.71 11.39
N CYS A 385 -0.14 3.51 10.24
CA CYS A 385 1.11 2.75 10.17
C CYS A 385 2.20 3.35 11.08
N ALA A 386 2.41 4.67 11.01
CA ALA A 386 3.41 5.35 11.84
C ALA A 386 3.07 5.30 13.34
N LEU A 387 1.80 5.51 13.69
CA LEU A 387 1.32 5.41 15.07
C LEU A 387 1.43 3.99 15.61
N ALA A 388 1.20 2.96 14.79
CA ALA A 388 1.41 1.57 15.18
C ALA A 388 2.89 1.29 15.55
N LEU A 389 3.84 1.82 14.78
CA LEU A 389 5.28 1.73 15.10
C LEU A 389 5.67 2.52 16.35
N ALA A 390 5.08 3.71 16.53
CA ALA A 390 5.41 4.61 17.63
C ALA A 390 4.84 4.13 18.97
N LEU A 391 3.58 3.67 18.97
CA LEU A 391 2.78 3.46 20.18
C LEU A 391 2.53 1.98 20.51
N GLU A 392 2.51 1.10 19.51
CA GLU A 392 2.06 -0.28 19.66
C GLU A 392 3.12 -1.29 19.22
N ARG A 393 4.40 -0.90 19.33
CA ARG A 393 5.54 -1.67 18.83
C ARG A 393 5.51 -3.13 19.27
N SER A 394 5.22 -3.43 20.53
CA SER A 394 5.20 -4.79 21.09
C SER A 394 4.01 -5.64 20.63
N ALA A 395 2.95 -5.02 20.11
CA ALA A 395 1.77 -5.71 19.58
C ALA A 395 1.87 -5.99 18.08
N LEU A 396 2.88 -5.42 17.39
CA LEU A 396 3.12 -5.69 15.98
C LEU A 396 3.58 -7.15 15.75
N PRO A 397 3.30 -7.72 14.56
CA PRO A 397 3.77 -9.04 14.17
C PRO A 397 5.25 -9.26 14.53
N TRP A 398 5.60 -10.49 14.88
CA TRP A 398 6.96 -10.82 15.33
C TRP A 398 8.06 -10.37 14.35
N ARG A 399 7.80 -10.41 13.03
CA ARG A 399 8.74 -9.96 11.99
C ARG A 399 9.02 -8.46 12.09
N ALA A 400 8.00 -7.69 12.47
CA ALA A 400 8.21 -6.30 12.78
C ALA A 400 9.28 -6.18 13.86
N GLN A 401 9.31 -7.03 14.91
CA GLN A 401 10.32 -6.97 15.99
C GLN A 401 11.76 -7.15 15.49
N GLU A 402 11.97 -7.93 14.42
CA GLU A 402 13.29 -8.16 13.83
C GLU A 402 13.76 -7.03 12.91
N GLY A 403 12.82 -6.29 12.31
CA GLY A 403 13.12 -5.26 11.33
C GLY A 403 13.27 -5.81 9.90
N GLY A 404 13.77 -4.97 9.00
CA GLY A 404 13.84 -5.24 7.56
C GLY A 404 12.95 -4.30 6.75
N VAL A 405 12.94 -4.52 5.44
CA VAL A 405 12.03 -3.84 4.52
C VAL A 405 10.77 -4.67 4.39
N LEU A 406 9.75 -4.31 5.17
CA LEU A 406 8.53 -5.10 5.32
C LEU A 406 7.41 -4.59 4.41
N THR A 407 6.30 -5.33 4.39
CA THR A 407 5.06 -4.93 3.71
C THR A 407 4.03 -4.48 4.74
N PRO A 408 2.96 -3.75 4.36
CA PRO A 408 1.92 -3.37 5.31
C PRO A 408 1.35 -4.55 6.12
N ALA A 409 1.05 -5.69 5.48
CA ALA A 409 0.51 -6.85 6.18
C ALA A 409 1.54 -7.49 7.12
N THR A 410 2.79 -7.66 6.67
CA THR A 410 3.83 -8.31 7.49
C THR A 410 4.37 -7.41 8.61
N ALA A 411 4.29 -6.09 8.46
CA ALA A 411 4.70 -5.13 9.46
C ALA A 411 3.63 -4.85 10.52
N PHE A 412 2.34 -4.87 10.15
CA PHE A 412 1.28 -4.37 11.02
C PHE A 412 0.13 -5.35 11.28
N GLY A 413 -0.22 -6.21 10.32
CA GLY A 413 -1.29 -7.22 10.46
C GLY A 413 -2.56 -6.68 11.10
N ASP A 414 -3.04 -7.39 12.13
CA ASP A 414 -4.27 -7.06 12.87
C ASP A 414 -4.22 -5.69 13.58
N VAL A 415 -3.02 -5.18 13.94
CA VAL A 415 -2.90 -3.86 14.57
C VAL A 415 -3.37 -2.77 13.60
N LEU A 416 -2.95 -2.82 12.34
CA LEU A 416 -3.38 -1.83 11.36
C LEU A 416 -4.87 -1.95 11.02
N VAL A 417 -5.40 -3.17 10.91
CA VAL A 417 -6.85 -3.38 10.68
C VAL A 417 -7.66 -2.69 11.78
N ARG A 418 -7.37 -2.99 13.06
CA ARG A 418 -8.07 -2.38 14.20
C ARG A 418 -7.92 -0.86 14.24
N ARG A 419 -6.71 -0.34 13.99
CA ARG A 419 -6.45 1.10 13.99
C ARG A 419 -7.22 1.82 12.89
N LEU A 420 -7.29 1.24 11.70
CA LEU A 420 -8.08 1.78 10.58
C LEU A 420 -9.57 1.76 10.90
N GLU A 421 -10.12 0.67 11.42
CA GLU A 421 -11.53 0.62 11.84
C GLU A 421 -11.85 1.66 12.92
N ALA A 422 -10.94 1.86 13.89
CA ALA A 422 -11.10 2.85 14.94
C ALA A 422 -11.18 4.31 14.43
N THR A 423 -10.75 4.57 13.20
CA THR A 423 -10.93 5.90 12.57
C THR A 423 -12.38 6.20 12.20
N GLY A 424 -13.26 5.18 12.17
CA GLY A 424 -14.66 5.28 11.80
C GLY A 424 -14.95 5.46 10.31
N VAL A 425 -13.92 5.51 9.45
CA VAL A 425 -14.08 5.65 7.99
C VAL A 425 -13.68 4.41 7.20
N PHE A 426 -13.10 3.41 7.85
CA PHE A 426 -12.77 2.12 7.25
C PHE A 426 -13.62 1.00 7.89
N GLN A 427 -13.99 0.03 7.07
CA GLN A 427 -14.69 -1.17 7.51
C GLN A 427 -14.07 -2.39 6.84
N PHE A 428 -13.82 -3.46 7.61
CA PHE A 428 -13.35 -4.72 7.09
C PHE A 428 -14.37 -5.82 7.37
N GLU A 429 -14.65 -6.63 6.35
CA GLU A 429 -15.51 -7.81 6.45
C GLU A 429 -14.77 -8.98 5.80
N SER A 430 -14.72 -10.14 6.45
CA SER A 430 -14.14 -11.34 5.85
C SER A 430 -14.94 -12.56 6.25
N GLY A 431 -15.31 -13.39 5.28
CA GLY A 431 -16.13 -14.56 5.53
C GLY A 431 -15.99 -15.62 4.46
N VAL A 432 -16.29 -16.87 4.84
CA VAL A 432 -16.47 -17.97 3.91
C VAL A 432 -17.78 -17.78 3.15
N VAL A 433 -17.75 -17.95 1.84
CA VAL A 433 -18.90 -17.82 0.96
C VAL A 433 -19.13 -19.14 0.23
N ALA A 434 -20.40 -19.54 0.12
CA ALA A 434 -20.75 -20.68 -0.72
C ALA A 434 -20.67 -20.25 -2.20
N PRO A 435 -20.15 -21.11 -3.10
CA PRO A 435 -20.21 -20.87 -4.54
C PRO A 435 -21.64 -20.64 -5.06
N GLU A 436 -22.65 -21.15 -4.33
CA GLU A 436 -24.06 -21.11 -4.69
C GLU A 436 -24.93 -20.85 -3.44
N ALA A 437 -25.20 -19.59 -3.09
CA ALA A 437 -26.23 -19.22 -2.12
C ALA A 437 -26.74 -17.77 -2.25
N GLU A 438 -27.06 -17.31 -3.45
CA GLU A 438 -28.08 -16.25 -3.64
C GLU A 438 -29.15 -16.62 -4.69
N SER A 439 -29.24 -17.90 -5.10
CA SER A 439 -30.21 -18.35 -6.12
C SER A 439 -31.59 -18.81 -5.58
N ARG A 440 -31.93 -18.55 -4.30
CA ARG A 440 -33.19 -19.04 -3.70
C ARG A 440 -34.07 -18.01 -2.97
N LYS A 441 -33.88 -16.71 -3.19
CA LYS A 441 -34.89 -15.70 -2.80
C LYS A 441 -35.16 -14.73 -3.94
N GLN A 442 -35.81 -15.25 -5.00
CA GLN A 442 -36.81 -14.57 -5.83
C GLN A 442 -37.09 -15.48 -7.04
N ARG A 443 -38.00 -16.42 -6.83
CA ARG A 443 -38.82 -17.00 -7.89
C ARG A 443 -40.27 -16.69 -7.57
#